data_AF-A0A2H0YUS0-F1
#
_entry.id   AF-A0A2H0YUS0-F1
#
_cell.length_a   1.000
_cell.length_b   1.000
_cell.length_c   1.000
_cell.angle_alpha   90.00
_cell.angle_beta   90.00
_cell.angle_gamma   90.00
#
_symmetry.space_group_name_H-M   'P 1'
#
loop_
_entity.id
_entity.type
_entity.pdbx_description
1 polymer ?
#
loop_
_entity_poly.entity_id
_entity_poly.type
_entity_poly.pdbx_seq_one_letter_code
_entity_poly.pdbx_strand_id
1 'polypeptide(L)'
;MEDQNKKQSSSVNNKANEEKEFLKGAKILVRDQEGKFDYLEGSNLLEEKEEIIPSFRPVEKKEIKQVTASRVSPFLKEFKKPSEKLTADFYFDAEDEEEIQKLHDEKIGKAVAVIDYDSIIKQIAQESGVNFSEEFLKKRFSSLITSRLRDIRNSLQLKELLARSKKVGGLELPEEKINLVVKITEEKAKTIHDQDTIKELEERQKRKVEEEQKETEGQQKMRQAVAREQIKKAVQTLQQKKIEKIVTPPPPPPKILRRRPIPTIPQVRRPSEDITRRPKIIDIKTPQRLLGPVEEIRSLNLTDFRRLASSPEETIKKIKEKIELLEEESFSRKAEAIQAWKQSEINQLYLDIGNESMEKGKSVKEIIESRTMDGRSTLNEEEFRAVGDLNKKLRF
;
A
#
# COMPACT_ATOMS: atom_id res chain seq x y z
N MET A 1 -24.97 50.78 -20.15
CA MET A 1 -24.32 49.64 -19.48
C MET A 1 -23.08 49.27 -20.29
N GLU A 2 -22.00 50.06 -20.22
CA GLU A 2 -20.90 49.96 -21.22
C GLU A 2 -19.47 49.87 -20.65
N ASP A 3 -19.24 50.21 -19.38
CA ASP A 3 -17.86 50.30 -18.84
C ASP A 3 -17.27 49.00 -18.25
N GLN A 4 -18.03 47.90 -18.19
CA GLN A 4 -17.48 46.62 -17.70
C GLN A 4 -16.82 45.77 -18.79
N ASN A 5 -17.08 46.04 -20.08
CA ASN A 5 -16.62 45.17 -21.17
C ASN A 5 -15.19 45.47 -21.66
N LYS A 6 -14.52 46.49 -21.11
CA LYS A 6 -13.20 46.97 -21.56
C LYS A 6 -12.01 46.45 -20.72
N LYS A 7 -12.27 45.73 -19.62
CA LYS A 7 -11.22 45.15 -18.73
C LYS A 7 -10.96 43.65 -18.91
N GLN A 8 -11.81 42.92 -19.65
CA GLN A 8 -11.55 41.51 -19.99
C GLN A 8 -10.65 41.37 -21.23
N SER A 9 -10.68 42.34 -22.15
CA SER A 9 -9.92 42.33 -23.40
C SER A 9 -8.40 42.43 -23.22
N SER A 10 -7.92 43.04 -22.13
CA SER A 10 -6.49 43.26 -21.89
C SER A 10 -5.78 42.09 -21.19
N SER A 11 -6.50 41.12 -20.64
CA SER A 11 -5.91 39.97 -19.93
C SER A 11 -5.59 38.78 -20.86
N VAL A 12 -6.28 38.69 -22.00
CA VAL A 12 -6.09 37.58 -22.97
C VAL A 12 -4.86 37.80 -23.85
N ASN A 13 -4.59 39.04 -24.26
CA ASN A 13 -3.48 39.36 -25.16
C ASN A 13 -2.08 39.19 -24.54
N ASN A 14 -1.93 39.27 -23.21
CA ASN A 14 -0.63 39.05 -22.57
C ASN A 14 -0.24 37.57 -22.55
N LYS A 15 -1.21 36.65 -22.32
CA LYS A 15 -0.94 35.20 -22.33
C LYS A 15 -0.52 34.67 -23.70
N ALA A 16 -1.10 35.22 -24.77
CA ALA A 16 -0.79 34.83 -26.15
C ALA A 16 0.60 35.29 -26.64
N ASN A 17 1.30 36.16 -25.90
CA ASN A 17 2.68 36.56 -26.20
C ASN A 17 3.72 35.72 -25.43
N GLU A 18 3.41 35.27 -24.20
CA GLU A 18 4.32 34.39 -23.44
C GLU A 18 4.47 33.01 -24.10
N GLU A 19 3.39 32.44 -24.66
CA GLU A 19 3.46 31.17 -25.41
C GLU A 19 4.25 31.28 -26.73
N LYS A 20 4.45 32.49 -27.28
CA LYS A 20 5.19 32.70 -28.53
C LYS A 20 6.71 32.81 -28.35
N GLU A 21 7.21 33.14 -27.17
CA GLU A 21 8.66 33.08 -26.90
C GLU A 21 9.14 31.66 -26.60
N PHE A 22 8.28 30.79 -26.06
CA PHE A 22 8.67 29.44 -25.60
C PHE A 22 9.02 28.45 -26.73
N LEU A 23 8.67 28.76 -27.99
CA LEU A 23 8.93 27.90 -29.15
C LEU A 23 10.20 28.27 -29.95
N LYS A 24 10.89 29.37 -29.61
CA LYS A 24 12.18 29.72 -30.22
C LYS A 24 13.29 28.76 -29.78
N GLY A 25 13.54 27.74 -30.62
CA GLY A 25 14.59 26.75 -30.43
C GLY A 25 14.10 25.31 -30.25
N ALA A 26 12.77 25.07 -30.26
CA ALA A 26 12.22 23.73 -30.26
C ALA A 26 12.54 23.01 -31.59
N LYS A 27 13.36 21.96 -31.53
CA LYS A 27 13.59 21.03 -32.64
C LYS A 27 12.67 19.83 -32.49
N ILE A 28 11.72 19.65 -33.40
CA ILE A 28 10.80 18.51 -33.38
C ILE A 28 11.35 17.43 -34.31
N LEU A 29 11.58 16.23 -33.77
CA LEU A 29 12.00 15.07 -34.55
C LEU A 29 10.76 14.39 -35.14
N VAL A 30 10.67 14.36 -36.47
CA VAL A 30 9.54 13.77 -37.20
C VAL A 30 10.04 12.57 -37.99
N ARG A 31 9.24 11.50 -38.03
CA ARG A 31 9.52 10.29 -38.79
C ARG A 31 8.68 10.26 -40.07
N ASP A 32 9.29 10.02 -41.21
CA ASP A 32 8.58 9.84 -42.47
C ASP A 32 7.99 8.42 -42.62
N GLN A 33 7.24 8.20 -43.72
CA GLN A 33 6.60 6.92 -44.01
C GLN A 33 7.60 5.82 -44.42
N GLU A 34 8.83 6.20 -44.77
CA GLU A 34 9.94 5.28 -45.09
C GLU A 34 10.76 4.91 -43.84
N GLY A 35 10.46 5.57 -42.70
CA GLY A 35 10.97 5.26 -41.38
C GLY A 35 12.20 6.06 -40.97
N LYS A 36 12.64 7.04 -41.78
CA LYS A 36 13.75 7.96 -41.51
C LYS A 36 13.29 9.11 -40.61
N PHE A 37 14.22 9.65 -39.81
CA PHE A 37 13.95 10.72 -38.85
C PHE A 37 14.68 12.00 -39.29
N ASP A 38 13.95 13.11 -39.40
CA ASP A 38 14.50 14.44 -39.67
C ASP A 38 13.99 15.47 -38.64
N TYR A 39 14.76 16.53 -38.40
CA TYR A 39 14.43 17.59 -37.45
C TYR A 39 13.84 18.81 -38.16
N LEU A 40 12.70 19.30 -37.67
CA LEU A 40 12.12 20.58 -38.08
C LEU A 40 12.40 21.66 -37.01
N GLU A 41 12.92 22.80 -37.45
CA GLU A 41 13.11 24.00 -36.63
C GLU A 41 11.96 24.99 -36.84
N GLY A 42 11.39 25.50 -35.74
CA GLY A 42 10.11 26.22 -35.71
C GLY A 42 10.06 27.63 -36.31
N SER A 43 10.91 27.98 -37.28
CA SER A 43 10.91 29.32 -37.91
C SER A 43 10.10 29.42 -39.22
N ASN A 44 9.62 28.31 -39.79
CA ASN A 44 8.97 28.28 -41.12
C ASN A 44 7.48 27.88 -41.10
N LEU A 45 6.82 27.85 -39.93
CA LEU A 45 5.34 27.82 -39.86
C LEU A 45 4.81 29.24 -39.64
N LEU A 46 4.61 30.00 -40.73
CA LEU A 46 3.65 31.11 -40.93
C LEU A 46 4.09 32.05 -42.08
N GLU A 47 3.82 31.65 -43.33
CA GLU A 47 3.59 32.60 -44.42
C GLU A 47 2.36 32.14 -45.22
N GLU A 48 1.22 32.81 -45.02
CA GLU A 48 0.08 32.75 -45.93
C GLU A 48 0.29 33.75 -47.07
N LYS A 49 -0.04 33.33 -48.31
CA LYS A 49 -0.46 34.28 -49.37
C LYS A 49 -1.60 33.68 -50.17
N GLU A 50 -2.71 34.42 -50.20
CA GLU A 50 -3.83 34.22 -51.11
C GLU A 50 -3.42 34.61 -52.55
N GLU A 51 -4.00 33.99 -53.58
CA GLU A 51 -4.74 34.72 -54.64
C GLU A 51 -5.42 33.84 -55.72
N ILE A 52 -6.56 34.35 -56.22
CA ILE A 52 -7.24 34.08 -57.52
C ILE A 52 -8.09 32.80 -57.69
N ILE A 53 -9.38 33.04 -58.00
CA ILE A 53 -10.41 32.06 -58.45
C ILE A 53 -10.73 32.32 -59.94
N PRO A 54 -10.72 31.28 -60.81
CA PRO A 54 -11.92 30.94 -61.63
C PRO A 54 -12.06 29.43 -61.98
N SER A 55 -13.18 28.87 -62.48
CA SER A 55 -14.63 29.14 -62.34
C SER A 55 -15.45 28.05 -63.09
N PHE A 56 -16.64 27.65 -62.60
CA PHE A 56 -17.65 26.77 -63.29
C PHE A 56 -17.23 25.30 -63.58
N ARG A 57 -18.09 24.25 -63.59
CA ARG A 57 -19.58 24.08 -63.47
C ARG A 57 -19.90 22.68 -62.84
N PRO A 58 -21.16 22.37 -62.47
CA PRO A 58 -21.56 21.13 -61.76
C PRO A 58 -22.18 20.03 -62.67
N VAL A 59 -22.75 18.98 -62.03
CA VAL A 59 -23.51 17.82 -62.60
C VAL A 59 -22.57 16.65 -63.00
N GLU A 60 -22.80 15.36 -62.70
CA GLU A 60 -24.05 14.57 -62.54
C GLU A 60 -23.93 13.38 -61.54
N LYS A 61 -25.07 12.87 -61.04
CA LYS A 61 -25.16 11.56 -60.34
C LYS A 61 -25.41 10.43 -61.35
N LYS A 62 -24.68 9.30 -61.27
CA LYS A 62 -25.16 8.00 -61.76
C LYS A 62 -24.72 6.85 -60.85
N GLU A 63 -25.67 5.98 -60.51
CA GLU A 63 -25.43 4.64 -59.96
C GLU A 63 -24.91 3.70 -61.06
N ILE A 64 -24.32 2.55 -60.70
CA ILE A 64 -24.76 1.19 -61.10
C ILE A 64 -23.74 0.10 -60.68
N LYS A 65 -24.21 -0.81 -59.81
CA LYS A 65 -24.02 -2.27 -59.70
C LYS A 65 -22.65 -2.95 -59.93
N GLN A 66 -22.28 -3.73 -58.90
CA GLN A 66 -21.85 -5.15 -58.92
C GLN A 66 -21.22 -5.73 -60.21
N VAL A 67 -19.96 -6.17 -60.13
CA VAL A 67 -19.43 -7.27 -60.94
C VAL A 67 -18.63 -8.26 -60.08
N THR A 68 -18.83 -9.52 -60.41
CA THR A 68 -18.46 -10.80 -59.79
C THR A 68 -16.97 -11.09 -59.53
N ALA A 69 -16.73 -11.70 -58.36
CA ALA A 69 -15.99 -12.95 -58.10
C ALA A 69 -14.72 -13.37 -58.90
N SER A 70 -13.75 -13.85 -58.10
CA SER A 70 -12.77 -14.93 -58.37
C SER A 70 -11.49 -14.64 -59.16
N ARG A 71 -10.35 -14.63 -58.45
CA ARG A 71 -9.34 -15.68 -58.63
C ARG A 71 -8.53 -15.93 -57.34
N VAL A 72 -8.22 -17.20 -57.10
CA VAL A 72 -7.56 -17.73 -55.90
C VAL A 72 -6.03 -17.70 -56.05
N SER A 73 -5.31 -17.45 -54.94
CA SER A 73 -4.06 -18.18 -54.62
C SER A 73 -3.84 -18.23 -53.09
N PRO A 74 -3.30 -19.34 -52.55
CA PRO A 74 -3.36 -19.61 -51.12
C PRO A 74 -2.04 -19.25 -50.40
N PHE A 75 -2.13 -18.53 -49.29
CA PHE A 75 -1.03 -18.46 -48.33
C PHE A 75 -1.54 -18.42 -46.89
N LEU A 76 -1.85 -19.60 -46.36
CA LEU A 76 -1.92 -19.80 -44.92
C LEU A 76 -0.49 -19.67 -44.37
N LYS A 77 -0.18 -18.53 -43.76
CA LYS A 77 0.85 -18.45 -42.72
C LYS A 77 0.21 -17.88 -41.47
N GLU A 78 -0.24 -18.82 -40.63
CA GLU A 78 -0.43 -18.70 -39.18
C GLU A 78 -0.71 -17.28 -38.66
N PHE A 79 -1.99 -16.99 -38.46
CA PHE A 79 -2.38 -16.01 -37.45
C PHE A 79 -1.84 -16.48 -36.09
N LYS A 80 -0.67 -15.98 -35.69
CA LYS A 80 -0.28 -15.99 -34.28
C LYS A 80 -1.40 -15.31 -33.50
N LYS A 81 -1.85 -15.99 -32.46
CA LYS A 81 -3.03 -15.64 -31.66
C LYS A 81 -2.93 -14.18 -31.16
N PRO A 82 -4.06 -13.51 -30.91
CA PRO A 82 -4.04 -12.24 -30.19
C PRO A 82 -3.25 -12.42 -28.89
N SER A 83 -2.45 -11.40 -28.56
CA SER A 83 -1.51 -11.38 -27.44
C SER A 83 -1.98 -12.18 -26.24
N GLU A 84 -1.18 -13.17 -25.85
CA GLU A 84 -1.26 -13.75 -24.52
C GLU A 84 -1.35 -12.60 -23.51
N LYS A 85 -2.35 -12.67 -22.64
CA LYS A 85 -2.48 -11.71 -21.54
C LYS A 85 -1.16 -11.80 -20.78
N LEU A 86 -0.47 -10.68 -20.60
CA LEU A 86 0.68 -10.59 -19.70
C LEU A 86 0.13 -10.54 -18.27
N THR A 87 -0.49 -11.66 -17.85
CA THR A 87 -0.90 -11.95 -16.49
C THR A 87 0.33 -12.02 -15.58
N ALA A 88 0.13 -11.85 -14.28
CA ALA A 88 1.21 -11.76 -13.28
C ALA A 88 1.97 -13.09 -13.03
N ASP A 89 1.76 -14.10 -13.88
CA ASP A 89 2.19 -15.50 -13.81
C ASP A 89 3.70 -15.73 -13.62
N PHE A 90 4.52 -14.69 -13.73
CA PHE A 90 5.98 -14.83 -13.73
C PHE A 90 6.66 -14.47 -12.40
N TYR A 91 5.93 -13.99 -11.38
CA TYR A 91 6.60 -13.55 -10.14
C TYR A 91 5.89 -13.73 -8.80
N PHE A 92 4.63 -14.16 -8.79
CA PHE A 92 3.96 -14.62 -7.57
C PHE A 92 3.86 -16.14 -7.58
N ASP A 93 4.37 -16.79 -6.53
CA ASP A 93 4.04 -18.18 -6.24
C ASP A 93 2.78 -18.21 -5.36
N ALA A 94 2.06 -19.34 -5.35
CA ALA A 94 0.77 -19.49 -4.67
C ALA A 94 0.71 -19.05 -3.19
N GLU A 95 1.79 -19.21 -2.41
CA GLU A 95 1.83 -18.73 -1.01
C GLU A 95 1.88 -17.20 -0.90
N ASP A 96 2.53 -16.53 -1.84
CA ASP A 96 2.61 -15.07 -1.88
C ASP A 96 1.27 -14.52 -2.40
N GLU A 97 0.60 -15.21 -3.34
CA GLU A 97 -0.80 -14.95 -3.71
C GLU A 97 -1.75 -15.13 -2.53
N GLU A 98 -1.59 -16.19 -1.72
CA GLU A 98 -2.35 -16.38 -0.49
C GLU A 98 -2.09 -15.30 0.55
N GLU A 99 -0.85 -14.83 0.71
CA GLU A 99 -0.51 -13.75 1.64
C GLU A 99 -1.10 -12.42 1.16
N ILE A 100 -1.09 -12.17 -0.15
CA ILE A 100 -1.77 -11.01 -0.75
C ILE A 100 -3.28 -11.13 -0.61
N GLN A 101 -3.88 -12.30 -0.83
CA GLN A 101 -5.32 -12.51 -0.63
C GLN A 101 -5.72 -12.31 0.83
N LYS A 102 -4.92 -12.80 1.79
CA LYS A 102 -5.12 -12.54 3.22
C LYS A 102 -4.99 -11.05 3.55
N LEU A 103 -4.02 -10.34 2.97
CA LEU A 103 -3.88 -8.88 3.12
C LEU A 103 -5.01 -8.10 2.45
N HIS A 104 -5.51 -8.57 1.31
CA HIS A 104 -6.67 -8.01 0.61
C HIS A 104 -7.92 -8.19 1.47
N ASP A 105 -8.16 -9.38 2.00
CA ASP A 105 -9.31 -9.70 2.85
C ASP A 105 -9.21 -9.03 4.23
N GLU A 106 -8.00 -8.81 4.76
CA GLU A 106 -7.76 -8.02 5.98
C GLU A 106 -7.93 -6.51 5.72
N LYS A 107 -7.47 -5.99 4.58
CA LYS A 107 -7.71 -4.60 4.17
C LYS A 107 -9.19 -4.36 3.89
N ILE A 108 -9.89 -5.30 3.25
CA ILE A 108 -11.35 -5.27 3.08
C ILE A 108 -12.03 -5.39 4.45
N GLY A 109 -11.60 -6.29 5.34
CA GLY A 109 -12.15 -6.42 6.69
C GLY A 109 -11.95 -5.16 7.55
N LYS A 110 -10.88 -4.40 7.32
CA LYS A 110 -10.62 -3.09 7.95
C LYS A 110 -11.30 -1.92 7.23
N ALA A 111 -11.64 -2.04 5.94
CA ALA A 111 -12.32 -1.01 5.14
C ALA A 111 -13.85 -1.15 5.13
N VAL A 112 -14.39 -2.35 5.34
CA VAL A 112 -15.82 -2.71 5.34
C VAL A 112 -16.04 -3.81 6.39
N ALA A 113 -16.78 -3.57 7.47
CA ALA A 113 -18.18 -3.14 7.38
C ALA A 113 -18.49 -1.84 8.15
N VAL A 114 -18.10 -0.71 7.57
CA VAL A 114 -19.02 0.42 7.58
C VAL A 114 -20.20 0.02 6.69
N ILE A 115 -21.29 -0.45 7.30
CA ILE A 115 -22.54 -0.73 6.60
C ILE A 115 -23.00 0.58 5.94
N ASP A 116 -23.02 0.62 4.60
CA ASP A 116 -23.51 1.78 3.87
C ASP A 116 -25.05 1.83 3.92
N TYR A 117 -25.53 2.38 5.03
CA TYR A 117 -26.95 2.61 5.26
C TYR A 117 -27.58 3.46 4.15
N ASP A 118 -26.85 4.41 3.53
CA ASP A 118 -27.42 5.29 2.50
C ASP A 118 -27.74 4.54 1.21
N SER A 119 -26.91 3.58 0.81
CA SER A 119 -27.22 2.70 -0.33
C SER A 119 -28.39 1.76 -0.03
N ILE A 120 -28.46 1.19 1.17
CA ILE A 120 -29.56 0.33 1.61
C ILE A 120 -30.89 1.11 1.62
N ILE A 121 -30.89 2.35 2.12
CA ILE A 121 -32.05 3.24 2.17
C ILE A 121 -32.54 3.62 0.77
N LYS A 122 -31.63 3.93 -0.16
CA LYS A 122 -31.99 4.20 -1.57
C LYS A 122 -32.68 2.99 -2.19
N GLN A 123 -32.16 1.80 -1.96
CA GLN A 123 -32.75 0.56 -2.45
C GLN A 123 -34.14 0.30 -1.85
N ILE A 124 -34.33 0.51 -0.53
CA ILE A 124 -35.65 0.42 0.13
C ILE A 124 -36.64 1.43 -0.47
N ALA A 125 -36.22 2.67 -0.72
CA ALA A 125 -37.09 3.69 -1.35
C ALA A 125 -37.51 3.31 -2.78
N GLN A 126 -36.60 2.72 -3.56
CA GLN A 126 -36.86 2.25 -4.91
C GLN A 126 -37.80 1.03 -4.93
N GLU A 127 -37.54 0.01 -4.11
CA GLU A 127 -38.33 -1.22 -4.01
C GLU A 127 -39.73 -0.98 -3.44
N SER A 128 -39.89 0.00 -2.54
CA SER A 128 -41.20 0.40 -2.01
C SER A 128 -41.96 1.41 -2.90
N GLY A 129 -41.36 1.87 -4.00
CA GLY A 129 -41.95 2.87 -4.90
C GLY A 129 -42.28 4.20 -4.20
N VAL A 130 -41.51 4.58 -3.17
CA VAL A 130 -41.68 5.82 -2.42
C VAL A 130 -40.71 6.88 -2.96
N ASN A 131 -41.26 7.88 -3.66
CA ASN A 131 -40.51 9.06 -4.06
C ASN A 131 -41.01 10.29 -3.28
N PHE A 132 -40.08 11.15 -2.91
CA PHE A 132 -40.35 12.38 -2.16
C PHE A 132 -39.92 13.59 -3.00
N SER A 133 -40.83 14.53 -3.23
CA SER A 133 -40.51 15.78 -3.92
C SER A 133 -39.64 16.72 -3.07
N GLU A 134 -39.81 16.67 -1.74
CA GLU A 134 -39.08 17.52 -0.79
C GLU A 134 -37.87 16.79 -0.19
N GLU A 135 -36.71 17.45 -0.18
CA GLU A 135 -35.47 16.89 0.38
C GLU A 135 -35.56 16.62 1.89
N PHE A 136 -36.33 17.42 2.63
CA PHE A 136 -36.56 17.24 4.05
C PHE A 136 -37.32 15.94 4.36
N LEU A 137 -38.28 15.55 3.52
CA LEU A 137 -38.98 14.27 3.65
C LEU A 137 -38.04 13.09 3.35
N LYS A 138 -37.11 13.23 2.37
CA LYS A 138 -36.05 12.22 2.15
C LYS A 138 -35.18 12.04 3.40
N LYS A 139 -34.68 13.14 3.98
CA LYS A 139 -33.84 13.09 5.20
C LYS A 139 -34.58 12.49 6.41
N ARG A 140 -35.88 12.81 6.59
CA ARG A 140 -36.74 12.14 7.59
C ARG A 140 -36.86 10.64 7.33
N PHE A 141 -37.15 10.23 6.09
CA PHE A 141 -37.25 8.82 5.71
C PHE A 141 -35.95 8.08 5.99
N SER A 142 -34.81 8.60 5.53
CA SER A 142 -33.50 8.02 5.82
C SER A 142 -33.30 7.85 7.32
N SER A 143 -33.54 8.88 8.14
CA SER A 143 -33.40 8.79 9.60
C SER A 143 -34.30 7.72 10.24
N LEU A 144 -35.55 7.60 9.80
CA LEU A 144 -36.49 6.59 10.29
C LEU A 144 -36.02 5.16 9.96
N ILE A 145 -35.53 4.94 8.74
CA ILE A 145 -35.04 3.65 8.25
C ILE A 145 -33.68 3.31 8.89
N THR A 146 -32.71 4.22 8.94
CA THR A 146 -31.42 4.03 9.65
C THR A 146 -31.65 3.60 11.10
N SER A 147 -32.61 4.24 11.78
CA SER A 147 -32.97 3.90 13.16
C SER A 147 -33.62 2.52 13.32
N ARG A 148 -34.24 1.95 12.27
CA ARG A 148 -34.73 0.55 12.28
C ARG A 148 -33.61 -0.43 11.94
N LEU A 149 -32.76 -0.10 10.96
CA LEU A 149 -31.61 -0.93 10.55
C LEU A 149 -30.53 -1.05 11.64
N ARG A 150 -30.49 -0.11 12.60
CA ARG A 150 -29.64 -0.14 13.80
C ARG A 150 -30.36 -0.70 15.05
N ASP A 151 -31.53 -1.30 14.88
CA ASP A 151 -32.42 -1.83 15.95
C ASP A 151 -32.85 -0.84 17.07
N ILE A 152 -32.62 0.46 16.89
CA ILE A 152 -33.01 1.51 17.85
C ILE A 152 -34.54 1.69 17.92
N ARG A 153 -35.28 1.23 16.90
CA ARG A 153 -36.74 1.40 16.76
C ARG A 153 -37.43 0.10 16.32
N ASN A 154 -38.55 -0.23 16.96
CA ASN A 154 -39.38 -1.38 16.60
C ASN A 154 -40.22 -1.12 15.33
N SER A 155 -40.58 -2.15 14.56
CA SER A 155 -41.34 -2.02 13.31
C SER A 155 -42.74 -1.43 13.49
N LEU A 156 -43.40 -1.68 14.63
CA LEU A 156 -44.67 -1.03 14.98
C LEU A 156 -44.53 0.50 15.11
N GLN A 157 -43.44 0.97 15.73
CA GLN A 157 -43.14 2.39 15.86
C GLN A 157 -42.73 3.02 14.52
N LEU A 158 -42.01 2.26 13.67
CA LEU A 158 -41.71 2.69 12.30
C LEU A 158 -43.00 2.87 11.49
N LYS A 159 -43.93 1.90 11.54
CA LYS A 159 -45.25 1.98 10.89
C LYS A 159 -46.03 3.22 11.34
N GLU A 160 -46.07 3.50 12.65
CA GLU A 160 -46.76 4.67 13.19
C GLU A 160 -46.16 6.00 12.68
N LEU A 161 -44.82 6.13 12.68
CA LEU A 161 -44.13 7.35 12.23
C LEU A 161 -44.23 7.57 10.71
N LEU A 162 -44.31 6.49 9.92
CA LEU A 162 -44.57 6.57 8.49
C LEU A 162 -46.03 7.01 8.19
N ALA A 163 -46.99 6.65 9.05
CA ALA A 163 -48.41 6.98 8.91
C ALA A 163 -48.78 8.38 9.41
N ARG A 164 -48.13 8.88 10.48
CA ARG A 164 -48.40 10.22 11.04
C ARG A 164 -48.27 11.32 9.97
N SER A 165 -49.08 12.38 10.11
CA SER A 165 -49.10 13.49 9.16
C SER A 165 -47.81 14.31 9.17
N LYS A 166 -47.49 14.98 8.05
CA LYS A 166 -46.25 15.76 7.89
C LYS A 166 -46.10 16.85 8.94
N LYS A 167 -47.22 17.44 9.38
CA LYS A 167 -47.34 18.49 10.42
C LYS A 167 -46.90 18.02 11.81
N VAL A 168 -47.08 16.73 12.14
CA VAL A 168 -46.74 16.15 13.46
C VAL A 168 -45.44 15.32 13.38
N GLY A 169 -44.59 15.63 12.40
CA GLY A 169 -43.27 15.01 12.25
C GLY A 169 -43.25 13.67 11.50
N GLY A 170 -44.39 13.16 11.04
CA GLY A 170 -44.45 11.95 10.22
C GLY A 170 -44.20 12.19 8.73
N LEU A 171 -44.51 11.19 7.91
CA LEU A 171 -44.33 11.19 6.44
C LEU A 171 -45.63 11.11 5.63
N GLU A 172 -46.77 10.76 6.27
CA GLU A 172 -48.10 10.74 5.65
C GLU A 172 -48.17 9.85 4.41
N LEU A 173 -47.61 8.64 4.51
CA LEU A 173 -47.57 7.65 3.43
C LEU A 173 -48.87 6.81 3.39
N PRO A 174 -49.28 6.30 2.21
CA PRO A 174 -50.39 5.35 2.10
C PRO A 174 -50.08 4.04 2.81
N GLU A 175 -51.05 3.43 3.49
CA GLU A 175 -50.84 2.21 4.30
C GLU A 175 -50.21 1.05 3.51
N GLU A 176 -50.60 0.89 2.24
CA GLU A 176 -50.02 -0.09 1.30
C GLU A 176 -48.49 0.07 1.19
N LYS A 177 -48.02 1.31 0.99
CA LYS A 177 -46.58 1.61 0.89
C LYS A 177 -45.88 1.46 2.24
N ILE A 178 -46.54 1.81 3.34
CA ILE A 178 -45.99 1.63 4.69
C ILE A 178 -45.72 0.16 4.97
N ASN A 179 -46.66 -0.74 4.67
CA ASN A 179 -46.49 -2.17 4.88
C ASN A 179 -45.34 -2.74 4.04
N LEU A 180 -45.18 -2.28 2.78
CA LEU A 180 -44.04 -2.65 1.93
C LEU A 180 -42.70 -2.15 2.49
N VAL A 181 -42.60 -0.86 2.87
CA VAL A 181 -41.39 -0.29 3.49
C VAL A 181 -40.98 -1.08 4.73
N VAL A 182 -41.93 -1.36 5.63
CA VAL A 182 -41.65 -2.10 6.87
C VAL A 182 -41.14 -3.51 6.56
N LYS A 183 -41.81 -4.24 5.65
CA LYS A 183 -41.40 -5.60 5.25
C LYS A 183 -39.97 -5.64 4.69
N ILE A 184 -39.66 -4.80 3.71
CA ILE A 184 -38.33 -4.75 3.08
C ILE A 184 -37.25 -4.34 4.10
N THR A 185 -37.59 -3.42 5.02
CA THR A 185 -36.67 -2.99 6.08
C THR A 185 -36.40 -4.12 7.09
N GLU A 186 -37.41 -4.92 7.45
CA GLU A 186 -37.22 -6.09 8.33
C GLU A 186 -36.41 -7.21 7.67
N GLU A 187 -36.61 -7.46 6.38
CA GLU A 187 -35.82 -8.43 5.61
C GLU A 187 -34.33 -8.04 5.60
N LYS A 188 -34.01 -6.77 5.31
CA LYS A 188 -32.63 -6.28 5.30
C LYS A 188 -32.01 -6.14 6.69
N ALA A 189 -32.79 -5.79 7.72
CA ALA A 189 -32.30 -5.74 9.09
C ALA A 189 -31.85 -7.12 9.61
N LYS A 190 -32.55 -8.20 9.24
CA LYS A 190 -32.13 -9.58 9.56
C LYS A 190 -30.78 -9.92 8.94
N THR A 191 -30.61 -9.69 7.63
CA THR A 191 -29.35 -9.97 6.94
C THR A 191 -28.15 -9.21 7.53
N ILE A 192 -28.36 -7.99 8.02
CA ILE A 192 -27.31 -7.20 8.70
C ILE A 192 -26.96 -7.83 10.06
N HIS A 193 -27.95 -8.12 10.91
CA HIS A 193 -27.68 -8.69 12.24
C HIS A 193 -27.13 -10.12 12.19
N ASP A 194 -27.50 -10.92 11.19
CA ASP A 194 -26.89 -12.23 10.97
C ASP A 194 -25.39 -12.09 10.63
N GLN A 195 -24.99 -11.08 9.85
CA GLN A 195 -23.59 -10.80 9.55
C GLN A 195 -22.81 -10.24 10.75
N ASP A 196 -23.42 -9.34 11.54
CA ASP A 196 -22.79 -8.77 12.73
C ASP A 196 -22.58 -9.83 13.83
N THR A 197 -23.56 -10.73 14.03
CA THR A 197 -23.44 -11.82 15.01
C THR A 197 -22.41 -12.89 14.62
N ILE A 198 -22.29 -13.22 13.32
CA ILE A 198 -21.23 -14.10 12.83
C ILE A 198 -19.84 -13.49 13.11
N LYS A 199 -19.66 -12.19 12.84
CA LYS A 199 -18.39 -11.49 13.12
C LYS A 199 -18.05 -11.43 14.60
N GLU A 200 -19.02 -11.18 15.49
CA GLU A 200 -18.78 -11.20 16.94
C GLU A 200 -18.36 -12.60 17.43
N LEU A 201 -18.95 -13.65 16.86
CA LEU A 201 -18.58 -15.04 17.16
C LEU A 201 -17.16 -15.38 16.67
N GLU A 202 -16.79 -14.96 15.46
CA GLU A 202 -15.43 -15.13 14.91
C GLU A 202 -14.37 -14.38 15.73
N GLU A 203 -14.64 -13.13 16.14
CA GLU A 203 -13.75 -12.39 17.04
C GLU A 203 -13.59 -13.07 18.40
N ARG A 204 -14.69 -13.58 18.99
CA ARG A 204 -14.62 -14.34 20.25
C ARG A 204 -13.80 -15.62 20.11
N GLN A 205 -13.88 -16.30 18.97
CA GLN A 205 -13.05 -17.48 18.71
C GLN A 205 -11.57 -17.11 18.56
N LYS A 206 -11.23 -16.06 17.79
CA LYS A 206 -9.85 -15.57 17.67
C LYS A 206 -9.24 -15.19 19.03
N ARG A 207 -9.98 -14.48 19.88
CA ARG A 207 -9.50 -14.09 21.23
C ARG A 207 -9.21 -15.29 22.12
N LYS A 208 -10.06 -16.34 22.09
CA LYS A 208 -9.81 -17.59 22.83
C LYS A 208 -8.55 -18.30 22.38
N VAL A 209 -8.34 -18.42 21.06
CA VAL A 209 -7.13 -19.04 20.50
C VAL A 209 -5.88 -18.24 20.89
N GLU A 210 -5.95 -16.91 20.91
CA GLU A 210 -4.84 -16.04 21.34
C GLU A 210 -4.53 -16.16 22.84
N GLU A 211 -5.54 -16.34 23.69
CA GLU A 211 -5.36 -16.62 25.12
C GLU A 211 -4.74 -18.00 25.38
N GLU A 212 -5.23 -19.06 24.72
CA GLU A 212 -4.66 -20.41 24.80
C GLU A 212 -3.20 -20.48 24.29
N GLN A 213 -2.86 -19.71 23.24
CA GLN A 213 -1.48 -19.57 22.77
C GLN A 213 -0.57 -18.85 23.79
N LYS A 214 -1.06 -17.81 24.46
CA LYS A 214 -0.30 -17.12 25.53
C LYS A 214 -0.10 -17.99 26.77
N GLU A 215 -1.10 -18.77 27.17
CA GLU A 215 -0.95 -19.72 28.28
C GLU A 215 0.05 -20.84 27.96
N THR A 216 -0.01 -21.42 26.77
CA THR A 216 0.93 -22.47 26.34
C THR A 216 2.36 -21.97 26.21
N GLU A 217 2.59 -20.77 25.67
CA GLU A 217 3.90 -20.11 25.71
C GLU A 217 4.41 -19.89 27.14
N GLY A 218 3.54 -19.42 28.05
CA GLY A 218 3.89 -19.21 29.46
C GLY A 218 4.35 -20.49 30.14
N GLN A 219 3.64 -21.60 29.91
CA GLN A 219 4.02 -22.92 30.42
C GLN A 219 5.34 -23.42 29.81
N GLN A 220 5.59 -23.21 28.51
CA GLN A 220 6.86 -23.57 27.87
C GLN A 220 8.04 -22.75 28.43
N LYS A 221 7.88 -21.43 28.57
CA LYS A 221 8.90 -20.53 29.15
C LYS A 221 9.24 -20.92 30.59
N MET A 222 8.23 -21.28 31.39
CA MET A 222 8.41 -21.79 32.76
C MET A 222 9.13 -23.16 32.78
N ARG A 223 8.78 -24.11 31.90
CA ARG A 223 9.51 -25.39 31.77
C ARG A 223 10.98 -25.19 31.38
N GLN A 224 11.27 -24.28 30.44
CA GLN A 224 12.64 -23.95 30.05
C GLN A 224 13.44 -23.27 31.19
N ALA A 225 12.78 -22.41 31.99
CA ALA A 225 13.42 -21.78 33.15
C ALA A 225 13.83 -22.82 34.21
N VAL A 226 12.94 -23.77 34.55
CA VAL A 226 13.22 -24.87 35.47
C VAL A 226 14.35 -25.77 34.95
N ALA A 227 14.33 -26.12 33.66
CA ALA A 227 15.40 -26.90 33.04
C ALA A 227 16.77 -26.18 33.11
N ARG A 228 16.81 -24.88 32.83
CA ARG A 228 18.03 -24.05 32.94
C ARG A 228 18.56 -23.99 34.38
N GLU A 229 17.70 -23.95 35.38
CA GLU A 229 18.11 -23.95 36.79
C GLU A 229 18.68 -25.30 37.22
N GLN A 230 18.08 -26.41 36.78
CA GLN A 230 18.60 -27.76 37.03
C GLN A 230 19.98 -27.97 36.38
N ILE A 231 20.17 -27.52 35.14
CA ILE A 231 21.47 -27.57 34.44
C ILE A 231 22.53 -26.77 35.20
N LYS A 232 22.20 -25.56 35.70
CA LYS A 232 23.13 -24.76 36.53
C LYS A 232 23.57 -25.50 37.80
N LYS A 233 22.62 -26.13 38.52
CA LYS A 233 22.93 -26.93 39.73
C LYS A 233 23.80 -28.16 39.43
N ALA A 234 23.57 -28.83 38.30
CA ALA A 234 24.40 -29.94 37.84
C ALA A 234 25.83 -29.51 37.47
N VAL A 235 26.01 -28.38 36.77
CA VAL A 235 27.35 -27.85 36.42
C VAL A 235 28.12 -27.44 37.68
N GLN A 236 27.46 -26.81 38.65
CA GLN A 236 28.11 -26.38 39.90
C GLN A 236 28.59 -27.56 40.75
N THR A 237 27.81 -28.65 40.82
CA THR A 237 28.22 -29.88 41.55
C THR A 237 29.35 -30.64 40.85
N LEU A 238 29.42 -30.61 39.51
CA LEU A 238 30.55 -31.17 38.76
C LEU A 238 31.85 -30.37 38.93
N GLN A 239 31.78 -29.05 39.10
CA GLN A 239 32.96 -28.20 39.34
C GLN A 239 33.56 -28.43 40.74
N GLN A 240 32.72 -28.58 41.77
CA GLN A 240 33.19 -28.86 43.13
C GLN A 240 33.94 -30.20 43.24
N LYS A 241 33.52 -31.22 42.49
CA LYS A 241 34.13 -32.57 42.51
C LYS A 241 35.51 -32.65 41.83
N LYS A 242 36.00 -31.58 41.21
CA LYS A 242 37.30 -31.55 40.49
C LYS A 242 38.47 -30.93 41.29
N ILE A 243 38.21 -30.34 42.46
CA ILE A 243 39.22 -29.56 43.20
C ILE A 243 40.02 -30.39 44.22
N GLU A 244 39.54 -31.57 44.61
CA GLU A 244 40.15 -32.36 45.72
C GLU A 244 41.41 -33.18 45.34
N LYS A 245 41.92 -33.04 44.10
CA LYS A 245 43.23 -33.57 43.69
C LYS A 245 44.01 -32.58 42.83
N ILE A 246 44.78 -31.71 43.49
CA ILE A 246 46.19 -31.37 43.22
C ILE A 246 46.62 -30.47 44.39
N VAL A 247 47.52 -30.98 45.25
CA VAL A 247 48.18 -30.17 46.29
C VAL A 247 49.64 -30.01 45.89
N THR A 248 50.01 -28.80 45.49
CA THR A 248 51.40 -28.33 45.45
C THR A 248 51.44 -26.90 46.02
N PRO A 249 52.47 -26.53 46.80
CA PRO A 249 52.50 -25.25 47.50
C PRO A 249 52.82 -24.06 46.57
N PRO A 250 52.28 -22.86 46.84
CA PRO A 250 52.48 -21.69 45.98
C PRO A 250 53.86 -21.04 46.18
N PRO A 251 54.48 -20.49 45.11
CA PRO A 251 55.70 -19.69 45.22
C PRO A 251 55.44 -18.28 45.80
N PRO A 252 56.45 -17.62 46.39
CA PRO A 252 56.29 -16.32 47.06
C PRO A 252 56.04 -15.15 46.06
N PRO A 253 55.35 -14.08 46.50
CA PRO A 253 54.95 -12.98 45.63
C PRO A 253 56.14 -12.08 45.21
N PRO A 254 56.13 -11.53 43.97
CA PRO A 254 57.18 -10.63 43.50
C PRO A 254 57.11 -9.25 44.17
N LYS A 255 58.28 -8.66 44.44
CA LYS A 255 58.40 -7.32 45.05
C LYS A 255 57.87 -6.23 44.12
N ILE A 256 56.89 -5.47 44.60
CA ILE A 256 56.33 -4.30 43.89
C ILE A 256 57.38 -3.20 43.80
N LEU A 257 57.89 -2.92 42.60
CA LEU A 257 58.69 -1.73 42.34
C LEU A 257 57.81 -0.48 42.37
N ARG A 258 58.13 0.45 43.28
CA ARG A 258 57.44 1.75 43.41
C ARG A 258 57.49 2.52 42.09
N ARG A 259 56.33 2.76 41.47
CA ARG A 259 56.21 3.72 40.35
C ARG A 259 56.43 5.14 40.88
N ARG A 260 57.23 5.94 40.17
CA ARG A 260 57.40 7.37 40.44
C ARG A 260 56.12 8.13 40.04
N PRO A 261 55.76 9.23 40.73
CA PRO A 261 54.66 10.09 40.29
C PRO A 261 55.00 10.76 38.96
N ILE A 262 54.00 10.85 38.08
CA ILE A 262 54.08 11.53 36.78
C ILE A 262 53.92 13.05 37.03
N PRO A 263 54.75 13.92 36.43
CA PRO A 263 54.59 15.37 36.57
C PRO A 263 53.30 15.85 35.89
N THR A 264 52.56 16.71 36.59
CA THR A 264 51.31 17.33 36.13
C THR A 264 51.56 18.29 34.98
N ILE A 265 50.82 18.12 33.88
CA ILE A 265 50.83 19.06 32.74
C ILE A 265 50.05 20.33 33.12
N PRO A 266 50.55 21.55 32.87
CA PRO A 266 49.80 22.78 33.14
C PRO A 266 48.55 22.89 32.26
N GLN A 267 47.40 23.21 32.85
CA GLN A 267 46.20 23.53 32.06
C GLN A 267 46.36 24.89 31.38
N VAL A 268 46.37 24.87 30.04
CA VAL A 268 46.25 26.08 29.22
C VAL A 268 44.81 26.59 29.33
N ARG A 269 44.62 27.68 30.09
CA ARG A 269 43.36 28.45 30.06
C ARG A 269 43.23 29.11 28.69
N ARG A 270 42.20 28.74 27.93
CA ARG A 270 41.83 29.47 26.70
C ARG A 270 41.06 30.75 27.10
N PRO A 271 41.36 31.91 26.51
CA PRO A 271 40.52 33.11 26.68
C PRO A 271 39.11 32.86 26.16
N SER A 272 38.12 33.39 26.87
CA SER A 272 36.73 33.44 26.43
C SER A 272 36.49 34.72 25.62
N GLU A 273 36.37 34.61 24.30
CA GLU A 273 36.03 35.74 23.42
C GLU A 273 34.62 35.61 22.81
N ASP A 274 33.90 36.70 23.02
CA ASP A 274 32.70 37.23 22.38
C ASP A 274 31.43 36.41 22.09
N ILE A 275 30.37 36.92 22.72
CA ILE A 275 28.96 36.60 22.53
C ILE A 275 28.44 37.40 21.33
N THR A 276 28.57 36.91 20.09
CA THR A 276 27.72 37.33 18.95
C THR A 276 27.85 36.39 17.75
N ARG A 277 27.47 35.10 17.88
CA ARG A 277 27.28 34.24 16.70
C ARG A 277 25.96 33.48 16.81
N ARG A 278 25.13 33.65 15.77
CA ARG A 278 23.80 33.05 15.59
C ARG A 278 23.87 31.54 15.86
N PRO A 279 22.83 30.92 16.45
CA PRO A 279 22.82 29.48 16.66
C PRO A 279 22.95 28.79 15.29
N LYS A 280 24.13 28.19 15.04
CA LYS A 280 24.27 27.25 13.93
C LYS A 280 23.41 26.05 14.27
N ILE A 281 22.46 25.72 13.39
CA ILE A 281 21.76 24.46 13.44
C ILE A 281 22.83 23.39 13.24
N ILE A 282 23.19 22.71 14.33
CA ILE A 282 24.05 21.53 14.29
C ILE A 282 23.13 20.40 13.87
N ASP A 283 23.46 19.72 12.77
CA ASP A 283 22.72 18.56 12.30
C ASP A 283 22.90 17.41 13.31
N ILE A 284 21.89 17.22 14.18
CA ILE A 284 21.90 16.18 15.20
C ILE A 284 21.57 14.86 14.51
N LYS A 285 22.61 14.17 14.04
CA LYS A 285 22.49 12.76 13.67
C LYS A 285 22.01 11.97 14.88
N THR A 286 20.78 11.50 14.83
CA THR A 286 20.19 10.65 15.86
C THR A 286 21.10 9.43 16.08
N PRO A 287 21.47 9.10 17.34
CA PRO A 287 22.29 7.93 17.59
C PRO A 287 21.52 6.68 17.16
N GLN A 288 22.12 5.88 16.28
CA GLN A 288 21.54 4.61 15.88
C GLN A 288 21.38 3.72 17.11
N ARG A 289 20.14 3.30 17.38
CA ARG A 289 19.84 2.39 18.48
C ARG A 289 20.43 1.03 18.14
N LEU A 290 21.09 0.39 19.10
CA LEU A 290 21.50 -1.00 18.98
C LEU A 290 20.22 -1.85 19.00
N LEU A 291 19.81 -2.35 17.84
CA LEU A 291 18.72 -3.30 17.69
C LEU A 291 19.26 -4.73 17.77
N GLY A 292 18.39 -5.70 18.06
CA GLY A 292 18.74 -7.11 18.00
C GLY A 292 18.79 -7.62 16.55
N PRO A 293 19.40 -8.78 16.28
CA PRO A 293 19.48 -9.34 14.93
C PRO A 293 18.11 -9.50 14.24
N VAL A 294 17.07 -9.87 15.01
CA VAL A 294 15.68 -10.02 14.55
C VAL A 294 15.03 -8.64 14.37
N GLU A 295 15.20 -7.72 15.31
CA GLU A 295 14.65 -6.36 15.23
C GLU A 295 15.22 -5.57 14.05
N GLU A 296 16.50 -5.74 13.74
CA GLU A 296 17.14 -5.17 12.55
C GLU A 296 16.53 -5.68 11.24
N ILE A 297 16.06 -6.94 11.19
CA ILE A 297 15.35 -7.48 10.02
C ILE A 297 13.93 -6.87 9.95
N ARG A 298 13.24 -6.76 11.10
CA ARG A 298 11.90 -6.14 11.18
C ARG A 298 11.91 -4.66 10.80
N SER A 299 12.91 -3.90 11.22
CA SER A 299 13.01 -2.46 10.99
C SER A 299 13.74 -2.08 9.69
N LEU A 300 13.90 -3.03 8.78
CA LEU A 300 14.64 -2.82 7.54
C LEU A 300 13.81 -1.98 6.56
N ASN A 301 14.30 -0.78 6.25
CA ASN A 301 13.65 0.19 5.39
C ASN A 301 14.31 0.26 4.00
N LEU A 302 13.64 0.86 3.01
CA LEU A 302 14.18 1.03 1.65
C LEU A 302 15.58 1.68 1.60
N THR A 303 15.83 2.66 2.48
CA THR A 303 17.12 3.35 2.53
C THR A 303 18.24 2.45 3.04
N ASP A 304 17.94 1.56 3.97
CA ASP A 304 18.93 0.67 4.58
C ASP A 304 19.22 -0.53 3.65
N PHE A 305 18.21 -1.03 2.95
CA PHE A 305 18.35 -2.02 1.86
C PHE A 305 19.35 -1.58 0.78
N ARG A 306 19.16 -0.36 0.27
CA ARG A 306 20.02 0.25 -0.76
C ARG A 306 21.41 0.65 -0.26
N ARG A 307 21.65 0.60 1.05
CA ARG A 307 22.96 0.85 1.68
C ARG A 307 23.71 -0.44 2.06
N LEU A 308 23.00 -1.56 2.19
CA LEU A 308 23.58 -2.79 2.73
C LEU A 308 24.58 -3.45 1.77
N ALA A 309 24.36 -3.32 0.46
CA ALA A 309 25.25 -3.78 -0.61
C ALA A 309 25.05 -2.95 -1.88
N SER A 310 25.91 -3.16 -2.88
CA SER A 310 25.86 -2.45 -4.17
C SER A 310 24.77 -2.99 -5.11
N SER A 311 24.36 -4.24 -4.95
CA SER A 311 23.29 -4.88 -5.75
C SER A 311 22.16 -5.39 -4.84
N PRO A 312 20.91 -5.44 -5.33
CA PRO A 312 19.79 -5.98 -4.56
C PRO A 312 19.97 -7.45 -4.17
N GLU A 313 20.57 -8.24 -5.07
CA GLU A 313 20.88 -9.66 -4.84
C GLU A 313 21.86 -9.85 -3.68
N GLU A 314 22.92 -9.04 -3.58
CA GLU A 314 23.87 -9.09 -2.47
C GLU A 314 23.23 -8.66 -1.14
N THR A 315 22.37 -7.65 -1.16
CA THR A 315 21.61 -7.23 0.04
C THR A 315 20.72 -8.36 0.53
N ILE A 316 19.97 -9.00 -0.37
CA ILE A 316 19.12 -10.15 -0.07
C ILE A 316 19.95 -11.34 0.43
N LYS A 317 21.13 -11.59 -0.16
CA LYS A 317 22.04 -12.64 0.29
C LYS A 317 22.47 -12.42 1.74
N LYS A 318 22.85 -11.18 2.12
CA LYS A 318 23.22 -10.84 3.51
C LYS A 318 22.05 -11.02 4.49
N ILE A 319 20.83 -10.68 4.07
CA ILE A 319 19.62 -10.88 4.88
C ILE A 319 19.36 -12.38 5.07
N LYS A 320 19.51 -13.18 4.01
CA LYS A 320 19.40 -14.65 4.06
C LYS A 320 20.46 -15.27 4.99
N GLU A 321 21.73 -14.93 4.81
CA GLU A 321 22.84 -15.36 5.66
C GLU A 321 22.58 -15.05 7.15
N LYS A 322 21.94 -13.91 7.45
CA LYS A 322 21.56 -13.52 8.82
C LYS A 322 20.41 -14.36 9.39
N ILE A 323 19.43 -14.75 8.58
CA ILE A 323 18.34 -15.66 8.98
C ILE A 323 18.90 -17.07 9.21
N GLU A 324 19.85 -17.51 8.38
CA GLU A 324 20.55 -18.79 8.53
C GLU A 324 21.43 -18.82 9.80
N LEU A 325 22.14 -17.73 10.12
CA LEU A 325 22.88 -17.62 11.38
C LEU A 325 21.95 -17.69 12.62
N LEU A 326 20.73 -17.17 12.52
CA LEU A 326 19.72 -17.29 13.57
C LEU A 326 19.14 -18.71 13.67
N GLU A 327 19.09 -19.46 12.58
CA GLU A 327 18.78 -20.90 12.61
C GLU A 327 19.83 -21.72 13.34
N GLU A 328 21.12 -21.40 13.16
CA GLU A 328 22.21 -22.06 13.91
C GLU A 328 22.08 -21.88 15.43
N GLU A 329 21.54 -20.75 15.90
CA GLU A 329 21.19 -20.58 17.32
C GLU A 329 19.99 -21.44 17.73
N SER A 330 18.90 -21.41 16.96
CA SER A 330 17.75 -22.31 17.10
C SER A 330 16.73 -22.16 15.98
N PHE A 331 15.96 -23.23 15.71
CA PHE A 331 14.81 -23.17 14.81
C PHE A 331 13.75 -22.12 15.22
N SER A 332 13.54 -21.88 16.53
CA SER A 332 12.62 -20.83 17.01
C SER A 332 13.09 -19.44 16.60
N ARG A 333 14.40 -19.16 16.67
CA ARG A 333 14.99 -17.88 16.21
C ARG A 333 14.82 -17.70 14.70
N LYS A 334 14.94 -18.78 13.92
CA LYS A 334 14.62 -18.75 12.48
C LYS A 334 13.17 -18.31 12.22
N ALA A 335 12.21 -18.90 12.93
CA ALA A 335 10.80 -18.54 12.79
C ALA A 335 10.52 -17.08 13.19
N GLU A 336 11.13 -16.59 14.29
CA GLU A 336 11.09 -15.18 14.69
C GLU A 336 11.67 -14.26 13.59
N ALA A 337 12.79 -14.66 12.97
CA ALA A 337 13.45 -13.90 11.91
C ALA A 337 12.62 -13.86 10.60
N ILE A 338 11.95 -14.96 10.24
CA ILE A 338 11.05 -15.00 9.07
C ILE A 338 9.81 -14.13 9.32
N GLN A 339 9.21 -14.16 10.51
CA GLN A 339 8.11 -13.24 10.83
C GLN A 339 8.57 -11.77 10.85
N ALA A 340 9.76 -11.49 11.38
CA ALA A 340 10.36 -10.16 11.31
C ALA A 340 10.57 -9.70 9.87
N TRP A 341 11.06 -10.57 8.98
CA TRP A 341 11.19 -10.28 7.55
C TRP A 341 9.84 -9.97 6.90
N LYS A 342 8.81 -10.79 7.14
CA LYS A 342 7.46 -10.55 6.61
C LYS A 342 6.88 -9.19 7.05
N GLN A 343 7.22 -8.75 8.26
CA GLN A 343 6.82 -7.46 8.85
C GLN A 343 7.66 -6.25 8.40
N SER A 344 8.75 -6.45 7.65
CA SER A 344 9.61 -5.36 7.17
C SER A 344 8.92 -4.46 6.14
N GLU A 345 9.31 -3.18 6.06
CA GLU A 345 8.79 -2.23 5.06
C GLU A 345 8.92 -2.80 3.64
N ILE A 346 10.01 -3.52 3.38
CA ILE A 346 10.39 -4.06 2.08
C ILE A 346 9.44 -5.19 1.66
N ASN A 347 9.18 -6.16 2.54
CA ASN A 347 8.26 -7.24 2.21
C ASN A 347 6.82 -6.72 2.10
N GLN A 348 6.44 -5.76 2.94
CA GLN A 348 5.14 -5.09 2.80
C GLN A 348 5.00 -4.34 1.47
N LEU A 349 6.05 -3.63 1.02
CA LEU A 349 6.06 -2.98 -0.30
C LEU A 349 6.01 -4.00 -1.46
N TYR A 350 6.66 -5.15 -1.35
CA TYR A 350 6.57 -6.24 -2.33
C TYR A 350 5.13 -6.75 -2.46
N LEU A 351 4.49 -7.09 -1.34
CA LEU A 351 3.10 -7.55 -1.30
C LEU A 351 2.13 -6.46 -1.78
N ASP A 352 2.36 -5.19 -1.44
CA ASP A 352 1.55 -4.06 -1.89
C ASP A 352 1.66 -3.80 -3.41
N ILE A 353 2.84 -3.98 -4.01
CA ILE A 353 3.03 -3.88 -5.47
C ILE A 353 2.33 -5.05 -6.16
N GLY A 354 2.41 -6.26 -5.59
CA GLY A 354 1.70 -7.44 -6.07
C GLY A 354 0.18 -7.28 -6.06
N ASN A 355 -0.37 -6.86 -4.92
CA ASN A 355 -1.79 -6.58 -4.78
C ASN A 355 -2.27 -5.56 -5.80
N GLU A 356 -1.55 -4.45 -5.98
CA GLU A 356 -1.92 -3.41 -6.96
C GLU A 356 -1.79 -3.89 -8.41
N SER A 357 -0.83 -4.77 -8.72
CA SER A 357 -0.69 -5.42 -10.03
C SER A 357 -1.90 -6.32 -10.34
N MET A 358 -2.33 -7.13 -9.38
CA MET A 358 -3.52 -8.00 -9.53
C MET A 358 -4.83 -7.21 -9.55
N GLU A 359 -5.03 -6.25 -8.63
CA GLU A 359 -6.23 -5.40 -8.54
C GLU A 359 -6.46 -4.60 -9.83
N LYS A 360 -5.38 -4.05 -10.42
CA LYS A 360 -5.47 -3.23 -11.65
C LYS A 360 -5.32 -4.06 -12.94
N GLY A 361 -4.98 -5.35 -12.85
CA GLY A 361 -4.69 -6.20 -13.99
C GLY A 361 -3.53 -5.70 -14.86
N LYS A 362 -2.52 -5.06 -14.25
CA LYS A 362 -1.36 -4.45 -14.93
C LYS A 362 -0.08 -5.19 -14.57
N SER A 363 0.93 -5.13 -15.44
CA SER A 363 2.24 -5.71 -15.10
C SER A 363 2.88 -4.98 -13.92
N VAL A 364 3.64 -5.71 -13.09
CA VAL A 364 4.40 -5.16 -11.95
C VAL A 364 5.27 -3.97 -12.38
N LYS A 365 5.85 -4.03 -13.57
CA LYS A 365 6.68 -2.97 -14.14
C LYS A 365 5.91 -1.66 -14.30
N GLU A 366 4.72 -1.70 -14.91
CA GLU A 366 3.85 -0.53 -15.04
C GLU A 366 3.42 0.03 -13.69
N ILE A 367 3.21 -0.83 -12.68
CA ILE A 367 2.89 -0.39 -11.32
C ILE A 367 4.07 0.35 -10.69
N ILE A 368 5.29 -0.21 -10.78
CA ILE A 368 6.52 0.44 -10.28
C ILE A 368 6.73 1.79 -10.99
N GLU A 369 6.64 1.82 -12.33
CA GLU A 369 6.73 3.07 -13.10
C GLU A 369 5.69 4.10 -12.62
N SER A 370 4.42 3.72 -12.48
CA SER A 370 3.38 4.62 -11.96
C SER A 370 3.64 5.11 -10.53
N ARG A 371 4.12 4.26 -9.62
CA ARG A 371 4.50 4.65 -8.25
C ARG A 371 5.68 5.62 -8.24
N THR A 372 6.68 5.42 -9.10
CA THR A 372 7.80 6.36 -9.23
C THR A 372 7.35 7.72 -9.77
N MET A 373 6.44 7.76 -10.75
CA MET A 373 5.87 9.01 -11.26
C MET A 373 5.05 9.76 -10.19
N ASP A 374 4.29 9.02 -9.37
CA ASP A 374 3.55 9.56 -8.22
C ASP A 374 4.45 9.97 -7.03
N GLY A 375 5.77 9.74 -7.10
CA GLY A 375 6.71 10.05 -6.03
C GLY A 375 6.57 9.20 -4.77
N ARG A 376 5.95 8.01 -4.86
CA ARG A 376 5.73 7.10 -3.73
C ARG A 376 6.94 6.21 -3.49
N SER A 377 7.16 5.81 -2.23
CA SER A 377 8.09 4.74 -1.89
C SER A 377 7.76 3.47 -2.67
N THR A 378 8.72 2.98 -3.46
CA THR A 378 8.58 1.75 -4.25
C THR A 378 9.92 1.06 -4.41
N LEU A 379 9.84 -0.27 -4.59
CA LEU A 379 10.93 -1.11 -5.05
C LEU A 379 11.12 -0.91 -6.56
N ASN A 380 12.35 -1.04 -7.03
CA ASN A 380 12.70 -1.16 -8.46
C ASN A 380 12.47 -2.60 -8.97
N GLU A 381 12.45 -2.80 -10.29
CA GLU A 381 12.21 -4.12 -10.93
C GLU A 381 13.19 -5.20 -10.41
N GLU A 382 14.48 -4.86 -10.26
CA GLU A 382 15.50 -5.75 -9.70
C GLU A 382 15.37 -6.00 -8.20
N GLU A 383 14.94 -4.99 -7.43
CA GLU A 383 14.74 -5.12 -5.98
C GLU A 383 13.55 -6.02 -5.66
N PHE A 384 12.46 -5.83 -6.40
CA PHE A 384 11.28 -6.69 -6.35
C PHE A 384 11.63 -8.15 -6.73
N ARG A 385 12.46 -8.34 -7.77
CA ARG A 385 12.99 -9.65 -8.15
C ARG A 385 14.00 -10.26 -7.18
N ALA A 386 14.65 -9.47 -6.34
CA ALA A 386 15.51 -10.02 -5.30
C ALA A 386 14.68 -10.45 -4.07
N VAL A 387 13.58 -9.73 -3.78
CA VAL A 387 12.69 -10.01 -2.64
C VAL A 387 11.86 -11.28 -2.82
N GLY A 388 11.18 -11.49 -3.96
CA GLY A 388 10.42 -12.74 -4.17
C GLY A 388 11.32 -13.98 -4.18
N ASP A 389 12.54 -13.83 -4.72
CA ASP A 389 13.59 -14.83 -4.70
C ASP A 389 14.04 -15.20 -3.29
N LEU A 390 13.94 -14.29 -2.32
CA LEU A 390 14.16 -14.58 -0.91
C LEU A 390 12.93 -15.25 -0.30
N ASN A 391 11.73 -14.71 -0.54
CA ASN A 391 10.47 -15.27 -0.02
C ASN A 391 10.32 -16.74 -0.40
N LYS A 392 10.57 -17.08 -1.67
CA LYS A 392 10.61 -18.45 -2.18
C LYS A 392 11.62 -19.37 -1.47
N LYS A 393 12.75 -18.82 -1.01
CA LYS A 393 13.82 -19.55 -0.27
C LYS A 393 13.55 -19.63 1.23
N LEU A 394 12.61 -18.85 1.77
CA LEU A 394 12.21 -18.83 3.18
C LEU A 394 10.93 -19.65 3.48
N ARG A 395 10.46 -20.45 2.53
CA ARG A 395 9.34 -21.40 2.71
C ARG A 395 9.80 -22.68 3.40
N PHE A 396 8.90 -23.27 4.21
CA PHE A 396 9.13 -24.46 5.03
C PHE A 396 7.90 -25.38 5.02
#